data_AF-A0A7R9YAE5-F1
#
_entry.id   AF-A0A7R9YAE5-F1
#
_cell.length_a   1.000
_cell.length_b   1.000
_cell.length_c   1.000
_cell.angle_alpha   90.00
_cell.angle_beta   90.00
_cell.angle_gamma   90.00
#
_symmetry.space_group_name_H-M   'P 1'
#
loop_
_entity.id
_entity.type
_entity.pdbx_description
1 polymer ?
#
loop_
_entity_poly.entity_id
_entity_poly.type
_entity_poly.pdbx_seq_one_letter_code
_entity_poly.pdbx_strand_id
1 'polypeptide(L)'
;MGDADTHGLHRRWAWWCWWTDKQSAGAKWEQNLLKIFDFDTVEDFWALFDAMAPATRLNERMKGNYAVHKESSRPTWEDCEANDGGDWELSVSSADNAHVRLDEWWLRCLLALIGETFDDDNGSDDVLGVSICRRPRETRLCVRTRNADSEATQIRIGQKFREVCDIPSYLPLEYKRPNARKDVLYRA
;
A
#
# COMPACT_ATOMS: atom_id res chain seq x y z
N MET A 1 -3.08 -16.53 34.21
CA MET A 1 -2.72 -15.28 33.51
C MET A 1 -3.69 -15.26 32.35
N GLY A 2 -4.75 -14.46 32.42
CA GLY A 2 -5.80 -14.47 31.40
C GLY A 2 -5.22 -14.02 30.08
N ASP A 3 -5.61 -14.66 28.97
CA ASP A 3 -5.32 -14.14 27.64
C ASP A 3 -5.77 -12.68 27.60
N ALA A 4 -4.86 -11.78 27.22
CA ALA A 4 -5.22 -10.39 27.02
C ALA A 4 -6.27 -10.35 25.90
N ASP A 5 -7.40 -9.68 26.12
CA ASP A 5 -8.42 -9.51 25.09
C ASP A 5 -7.78 -8.77 23.90
N THR A 6 -7.58 -9.49 22.80
CA THR A 6 -7.09 -8.92 21.53
C THR A 6 -8.23 -8.30 20.74
N HIS A 7 -7.95 -7.23 20.00
CA HIS A 7 -8.95 -6.54 19.20
C HIS A 7 -8.92 -7.06 17.75
N GLY A 8 -9.93 -7.84 17.38
CA GLY A 8 -10.08 -8.37 16.03
C GLY A 8 -10.31 -7.27 14.98
N LEU A 9 -9.63 -7.37 13.85
CA LEU A 9 -9.84 -6.56 12.66
C LEU A 9 -11.04 -7.08 11.86
N HIS A 10 -11.61 -6.22 11.00
CA HIS A 10 -12.75 -6.59 10.15
C HIS A 10 -12.44 -7.77 9.20
N ARG A 11 -11.17 -7.88 8.78
CA ARG A 11 -10.69 -8.89 7.84
C ARG A 11 -9.20 -9.15 8.06
N ARG A 12 -8.73 -10.28 7.55
CA ARG A 12 -7.34 -10.74 7.66
C ARG A 12 -6.47 -10.14 6.56
N TRP A 13 -5.29 -9.70 6.97
CA TRP A 13 -4.31 -9.02 6.12
C TRP A 13 -3.02 -9.82 6.06
N ALA A 14 -2.28 -9.67 4.97
CA ALA A 14 -0.97 -10.25 4.76
C ALA A 14 0.04 -9.14 4.50
N TRP A 15 1.12 -9.13 5.28
CA TRP A 15 2.25 -8.23 5.06
C TRP A 15 3.28 -8.89 4.15
N TRP A 16 3.71 -8.15 3.14
CA TRP A 16 4.67 -8.58 2.15
C TRP A 16 5.86 -7.62 2.11
N CYS A 17 7.05 -8.18 1.88
CA CYS A 17 8.24 -7.43 1.59
C CYS A 17 8.81 -7.88 0.26
N TRP A 18 9.27 -6.93 -0.52
CA TRP A 18 10.18 -7.22 -1.61
C TRP A 18 11.60 -7.00 -1.14
N TRP A 19 12.34 -8.09 -0.97
CA TRP A 19 13.74 -8.06 -0.58
C TRP A 19 14.60 -8.49 -1.76
N THR A 20 15.47 -7.60 -2.25
CA THR A 20 16.54 -7.99 -3.16
C THR A 20 17.88 -7.80 -2.47
N ASP A 21 18.75 -8.80 -2.54
CA ASP A 21 20.13 -8.69 -2.12
C ASP A 21 21.08 -8.81 -3.32
N LYS A 22 22.39 -8.77 -3.08
CA LYS A 22 23.39 -8.89 -4.15
C LYS A 22 23.35 -10.26 -4.85
N GLN A 23 22.87 -11.30 -4.18
CA GLN A 23 22.77 -12.66 -4.74
C GLN A 23 21.49 -12.83 -5.56
N SER A 24 20.40 -12.16 -5.18
CA SER A 24 19.10 -12.23 -5.85
C SER A 24 18.85 -11.12 -6.87
N ALA A 25 19.83 -10.24 -7.11
CA ALA A 25 19.77 -9.15 -8.10
C ALA A 25 19.51 -9.63 -9.55
N GLY A 26 19.76 -10.91 -9.86
CA GLY A 26 19.47 -11.54 -11.15
C GLY A 26 18.30 -12.52 -11.15
N ALA A 27 17.64 -12.73 -10.00
CA ALA A 27 16.49 -13.62 -9.87
C ALA A 27 15.25 -13.03 -10.54
N LYS A 28 14.29 -13.90 -10.92
CA LYS A 28 13.00 -13.42 -11.41
C LYS A 28 12.31 -12.62 -10.31
N TRP A 29 11.55 -11.61 -10.71
CA TRP A 29 11.00 -10.62 -9.79
C TRP A 29 10.08 -11.26 -8.73
N GLU A 30 9.34 -12.32 -9.10
CA GLU A 30 8.43 -13.05 -8.21
C GLU A 30 9.18 -13.73 -7.05
N GLN A 31 10.43 -14.15 -7.27
CA GLN A 31 11.24 -14.88 -6.29
C GLN A 31 11.69 -13.99 -5.12
N ASN A 32 11.60 -12.67 -5.29
CA ASN A 32 12.00 -11.69 -4.30
C ASN A 32 10.80 -11.14 -3.49
N LEU A 33 9.58 -11.58 -3.80
CA LEU A 33 8.37 -11.24 -3.05
C LEU A 33 8.17 -12.24 -1.91
N LEU A 34 8.31 -11.76 -0.68
CA LEU A 34 8.22 -12.58 0.53
C LEU A 34 6.98 -12.19 1.33
N LYS A 35 6.13 -13.19 1.63
CA LYS A 35 5.07 -13.03 2.63
C LYS A 35 5.72 -13.13 4.01
N ILE A 36 5.59 -12.06 4.81
CA ILE A 36 6.19 -11.97 6.13
C ILE A 36 5.28 -12.62 7.17
N PHE A 37 4.03 -12.17 7.23
CA PHE A 37 3.08 -12.62 8.24
C PHE A 37 1.64 -12.31 7.82
N ASP A 38 0.70 -13.15 8.26
CA ASP A 38 -0.74 -12.90 8.15
C ASP A 38 -1.26 -12.49 9.52
N PHE A 39 -2.07 -11.43 9.62
CA PHE A 39 -2.58 -10.90 10.87
C PHE A 39 -4.04 -10.48 10.76
N ASP A 40 -4.80 -10.62 11.84
CA ASP A 40 -6.21 -10.26 11.94
C ASP A 40 -6.55 -9.57 13.28
N THR A 41 -5.55 -9.12 14.03
CA THR A 41 -5.73 -8.33 15.26
C THR A 41 -4.95 -7.02 15.20
N VAL A 42 -5.40 -6.03 15.99
CA VAL A 42 -4.70 -4.75 16.16
C VAL A 42 -3.33 -4.95 16.83
N GLU A 43 -3.25 -5.87 17.78
CA GLU A 43 -2.02 -6.20 18.51
C GLU A 43 -0.97 -6.81 17.58
N ASP A 44 -1.35 -7.76 16.73
CA ASP A 44 -0.44 -8.36 15.74
C ASP A 44 0.03 -7.31 14.73
N PHE A 45 -0.86 -6.41 14.30
CA PHE A 45 -0.49 -5.30 13.44
C PHE A 45 0.62 -4.44 14.06
N TRP A 46 0.45 -3.99 15.31
CA TRP A 46 1.45 -3.14 15.97
C TRP A 46 2.74 -3.89 16.26
N ALA A 47 2.65 -5.14 16.71
CA ALA A 47 3.84 -5.98 16.94
C ALA A 47 4.65 -6.16 15.65
N LEU A 48 3.98 -6.36 14.52
CA LEU A 48 4.62 -6.46 13.22
C LEU A 48 5.18 -5.10 12.76
N PHE A 49 4.39 -4.02 12.84
CA PHE A 49 4.83 -2.68 12.44
C PHE A 49 6.11 -2.25 13.17
N ASP A 50 6.18 -2.47 14.49
CA ASP A 50 7.34 -2.12 15.31
C ASP A 50 8.57 -3.00 15.03
N ALA A 51 8.36 -4.25 14.59
CA ALA A 51 9.45 -5.15 14.22
C ALA A 51 10.05 -4.84 12.84
N MET A 52 9.28 -4.19 11.95
CA MET A 52 9.72 -3.86 10.60
C MET A 52 10.58 -2.60 10.56
N ALA A 53 11.55 -2.56 9.64
CA ALA A 53 12.29 -1.32 9.41
C ALA A 53 11.34 -0.24 8.87
N PRO A 54 11.46 1.03 9.31
CA PRO A 54 10.69 2.15 8.77
C PRO A 54 10.77 2.23 7.24
N ALA A 55 9.71 2.75 6.59
CA ALA A 55 9.66 2.84 5.14
C ALA A 55 10.85 3.67 4.59
N THR A 56 11.25 4.74 5.27
CA THR A 56 12.44 5.56 4.96
C THR A 56 13.77 4.81 5.02
N ARG A 57 13.80 3.59 5.58
CA ARG A 57 14.98 2.70 5.59
C ARG A 57 14.96 1.61 4.52
N LEU A 58 13.87 1.45 3.76
CA LEU A 58 13.85 0.54 2.61
C LEU A 58 14.93 0.92 1.60
N ASN A 59 15.71 -0.04 1.12
CA ASN A 59 16.82 0.25 0.21
C ASN A 59 16.31 0.60 -1.20
N GLU A 60 16.38 1.89 -1.56
CA GLU A 60 15.95 2.42 -2.86
C GLU A 60 16.72 1.84 -4.06
N ARG A 61 18.01 1.50 -3.89
CA ARG A 61 18.86 0.95 -4.95
C ARG A 61 18.53 -0.52 -5.23
N MET A 62 18.09 -1.22 -4.19
CA MET A 62 17.59 -2.60 -4.23
C MET A 62 16.07 -2.65 -4.47
N LYS A 63 15.46 -1.53 -4.89
CA LYS A 63 14.03 -1.44 -5.20
C LYS A 63 13.16 -1.95 -4.05
N GLY A 64 13.50 -1.65 -2.79
CA GLY A 64 12.77 -2.12 -1.62
C GLY A 64 11.29 -1.70 -1.66
N ASN A 65 10.41 -2.64 -1.33
CA ASN A 65 8.96 -2.41 -1.27
C ASN A 65 8.38 -3.10 -0.03
N TYR A 66 7.38 -2.46 0.57
CA TYR A 66 6.42 -3.14 1.44
C TYR A 66 5.04 -3.09 0.80
N ALA A 67 4.22 -4.10 1.11
CA ALA A 67 2.83 -4.10 0.76
C ALA A 67 2.02 -4.81 1.85
N VAL A 68 0.82 -4.33 2.12
CA VAL A 68 -0.15 -5.02 2.97
C VAL A 68 -1.42 -5.18 2.16
N HIS A 69 -1.88 -6.42 2.04
CA HIS A 69 -2.97 -6.81 1.15
C HIS A 69 -3.95 -7.71 1.88
N LYS A 70 -5.20 -7.76 1.44
CA LYS A 70 -6.17 -8.76 1.90
C LYS A 70 -5.57 -10.15 1.72
N GLU A 71 -5.80 -11.07 2.66
CA GLU A 71 -5.26 -12.44 2.59
C GLU A 71 -5.59 -13.15 1.27
N SER A 72 -6.76 -12.87 0.69
CA SER A 72 -7.21 -13.42 -0.59
C SER A 72 -6.49 -12.83 -1.81
N SER A 73 -5.68 -11.79 -1.64
CA SER A 73 -5.00 -11.06 -2.71
C SER A 73 -3.48 -11.06 -2.53
N ARG A 74 -2.76 -10.89 -3.63
CA ARG A 74 -1.31 -10.76 -3.67
C ARG A 74 -0.93 -9.38 -4.23
N PRO A 75 0.19 -8.79 -3.79
CA PRO A 75 0.69 -7.53 -4.31
C PRO A 75 1.36 -7.71 -5.68
N THR A 76 0.69 -8.38 -6.61
CA THR A 76 1.19 -8.72 -7.94
C THR A 76 0.18 -8.30 -8.99
N TRP A 77 0.66 -7.83 -10.15
CA TRP A 77 -0.21 -7.47 -11.26
C TRP A 77 -0.90 -8.69 -11.92
N GLU A 78 -0.37 -9.90 -11.68
CA GLU A 78 -0.94 -11.18 -12.13
C GLU A 78 -2.08 -11.67 -11.23
N ASP A 79 -2.33 -10.99 -10.10
CA ASP A 79 -3.41 -11.39 -9.22
C ASP A 79 -4.77 -11.14 -9.88
N CYS A 80 -5.57 -12.19 -10.00
CA CYS A 80 -6.86 -12.15 -10.68
C CYS A 80 -7.83 -11.16 -10.03
N GLU A 81 -7.71 -10.95 -8.71
CA GLU A 81 -8.49 -9.96 -7.96
C GLU A 81 -8.20 -8.52 -8.41
N ALA A 82 -7.04 -8.25 -9.03
CA ALA A 82 -6.61 -6.92 -9.44
C ALA A 82 -6.60 -6.70 -10.96
N ASN A 83 -7.01 -7.70 -11.76
CA ASN A 83 -6.88 -7.66 -13.22
C ASN A 83 -7.63 -6.50 -13.87
N ASP A 84 -8.82 -6.18 -13.37
CA ASP A 84 -9.66 -5.08 -13.87
C ASP A 84 -9.43 -3.77 -13.10
N GLY A 85 -8.50 -3.79 -12.15
CA GLY A 85 -8.26 -2.73 -11.18
C GLY A 85 -7.13 -1.77 -11.55
N GLY A 86 -6.63 -1.09 -10.52
CA GLY A 86 -5.63 -0.03 -10.64
C GLY A 86 -5.04 0.37 -9.29
N ASP A 87 -4.21 1.41 -9.31
CA ASP A 87 -3.66 2.06 -8.12
C ASP A 87 -4.04 3.54 -8.12
N TRP A 88 -4.48 4.04 -6.97
CA TRP A 88 -4.20 5.43 -6.61
C TRP A 88 -2.74 5.54 -6.19
N GLU A 89 -1.99 6.46 -6.80
CA GLU A 89 -0.55 6.60 -6.62
C GLU A 89 -0.21 8.04 -6.20
N LEU A 90 0.34 8.18 -4.99
CA LEU A 90 1.06 9.38 -4.54
C LEU A 90 2.54 9.19 -4.90
N SER A 91 3.04 10.04 -5.80
CA SER A 91 4.45 10.06 -6.19
C SER A 91 5.18 11.24 -5.55
N VAL A 92 6.24 10.96 -4.79
CA VAL A 92 7.02 11.95 -4.05
C VAL A 92 8.46 11.90 -4.52
N SER A 93 8.96 13.01 -5.08
CA SER A 93 10.34 13.11 -5.54
C SER A 93 11.31 13.05 -4.36
N SER A 94 12.40 12.29 -4.50
CA SER A 94 13.48 12.22 -3.49
C SER A 94 14.15 13.57 -3.21
N ALA A 95 13.93 14.58 -4.07
CA ALA A 95 14.43 15.94 -3.87
C ALA A 95 13.46 16.83 -3.05
N ASP A 96 12.22 16.40 -2.85
CA ASP A 96 11.22 17.20 -2.13
C ASP A 96 11.35 16.99 -0.62
N ASN A 97 11.19 18.07 0.15
CA ASN A 97 11.12 18.01 1.62
C ASN A 97 9.98 17.11 2.13
N ALA A 98 9.01 16.79 1.27
CA ALA A 98 7.93 15.85 1.51
C ALA A 98 8.40 14.45 1.93
N HIS A 99 9.63 14.03 1.58
CA HIS A 99 10.20 12.75 2.06
C HIS A 99 10.25 12.61 3.57
N VAL A 100 10.26 13.72 4.32
CA VAL A 100 10.25 13.71 5.79
C VAL A 100 8.95 13.12 6.35
N ARG A 101 7.84 13.16 5.59
CA ARG A 101 6.53 12.63 6.01
C ARG A 101 6.29 11.18 5.59
N LEU A 102 7.26 10.52 4.96
CA LEU A 102 7.04 9.22 4.33
C LEU A 102 6.60 8.13 5.31
N ASP A 103 7.25 8.05 6.47
CA ASP A 103 6.88 7.06 7.50
C ASP A 103 5.50 7.37 8.11
N GLU A 104 5.15 8.66 8.24
CA GLU A 104 3.82 9.10 8.69
C GLU A 104 2.74 8.69 7.69
N TRP A 105 2.93 8.98 6.40
CA TRP A 105 1.99 8.60 5.35
C TRP A 105 1.84 7.09 5.22
N TRP A 106 2.94 6.35 5.35
CA TRP A 106 2.89 4.88 5.35
C TRP A 106 2.05 4.34 6.51
N LEU A 107 2.28 4.83 7.73
CA LEU A 107 1.50 4.44 8.89
C LEU A 107 0.01 4.81 8.73
N ARG A 108 -0.29 6.04 8.29
CA ARG A 108 -1.67 6.48 8.06
C ARG A 108 -2.39 5.63 7.01
N CYS A 109 -1.70 5.25 5.93
CA CYS A 109 -2.22 4.31 4.93
C CYS A 109 -2.56 2.95 5.54
N LEU A 110 -1.66 2.40 6.35
CA LEU A 110 -1.88 1.12 6.99
C LEU A 110 -3.05 1.17 7.97
N LEU A 111 -3.13 2.22 8.79
CA LEU A 111 -4.24 2.42 9.72
C LEU A 111 -5.57 2.59 8.99
N ALA A 112 -5.58 3.32 7.88
CA ALA A 112 -6.77 3.46 7.04
C ALA A 112 -7.17 2.14 6.38
N LEU A 113 -6.21 1.31 6.00
CA LEU A 113 -6.46 -0.01 5.42
C LEU A 113 -7.11 -0.94 6.45
N ILE A 114 -6.45 -1.16 7.60
CA ILE A 114 -6.91 -2.11 8.60
C ILE A 114 -8.17 -1.62 9.34
N GLY A 115 -8.39 -0.31 9.36
CA GLY A 115 -9.57 0.34 9.91
C GLY A 115 -10.72 0.52 8.91
N GLU A 116 -10.55 0.07 7.65
CA GLU A 116 -11.57 0.14 6.59
C GLU A 116 -12.06 1.56 6.26
N THR A 117 -11.18 2.57 6.28
CA THR A 117 -11.56 4.00 6.15
C THR A 117 -11.22 4.65 4.80
N PHE A 118 -10.84 3.85 3.80
CA PHE A 118 -10.60 4.35 2.43
C PHE A 118 -11.87 4.58 1.62
N ASP A 119 -13.03 4.19 2.13
CA ASP A 119 -14.34 4.40 1.51
C ASP A 119 -15.33 4.79 2.63
N ASP A 120 -16.40 5.52 2.29
CA ASP A 120 -17.53 5.78 3.19
C ASP A 120 -18.35 4.50 3.44
N ASP A 121 -18.28 3.54 2.53
CA ASP A 121 -18.83 2.19 2.73
C ASP A 121 -17.81 1.34 3.50
N ASN A 122 -17.81 1.51 4.83
CA ASN A 122 -16.91 0.82 5.76
C ASN A 122 -16.91 -0.70 5.51
N GLY A 123 -15.81 -1.22 4.97
CA GLY A 123 -15.66 -2.64 4.65
C GLY A 123 -15.96 -3.01 3.20
N SER A 124 -16.05 -2.03 2.28
CA SER A 124 -16.10 -2.29 0.83
C SER A 124 -15.00 -3.25 0.39
N ASP A 125 -15.36 -4.14 -0.54
CA ASP A 125 -14.39 -5.05 -1.11
C ASP A 125 -13.47 -4.40 -2.17
N ASP A 126 -13.71 -3.14 -2.53
CA ASP A 126 -13.02 -2.43 -3.61
C ASP A 126 -11.54 -2.18 -3.33
N VAL A 127 -11.15 -1.93 -2.08
CA VAL A 127 -9.74 -1.75 -1.68
C VAL A 127 -9.11 -3.11 -1.40
N LEU A 128 -8.03 -3.42 -2.09
CA LEU A 128 -7.34 -4.72 -1.97
C LEU A 128 -6.10 -4.66 -1.08
N GLY A 129 -5.46 -3.49 -1.00
CA GLY A 129 -4.23 -3.33 -0.23
C GLY A 129 -3.55 -2.00 -0.47
N VAL A 130 -2.47 -1.79 0.26
CA VAL A 130 -1.58 -0.63 0.12
C VAL A 130 -0.15 -1.07 -0.09
N SER A 131 0.64 -0.26 -0.79
CA SER A 131 2.06 -0.53 -0.97
C SER A 131 2.89 0.74 -0.97
N ILE A 132 4.15 0.60 -0.56
CA ILE A 132 5.15 1.66 -0.65
C ILE A 132 6.38 1.14 -1.38
N CYS A 133 6.79 1.88 -2.41
CA CYS A 133 7.86 1.50 -3.33
C CYS A 133 8.92 2.59 -3.35
N ARG A 134 10.12 2.32 -2.81
CA ARG A 134 11.22 3.29 -2.85
C ARG A 134 12.12 3.08 -4.07
N ARG A 135 12.37 4.16 -4.81
CA ARG A 135 13.32 4.21 -5.92
C ARG A 135 14.24 5.43 -5.74
N PRO A 136 15.40 5.48 -6.42
CA PRO A 136 16.37 6.55 -6.18
C PRO A 136 15.86 7.97 -6.49
N ARG A 137 14.88 8.11 -7.41
CA ARG A 137 14.34 9.42 -7.83
C ARG A 137 12.97 9.74 -7.25
N GLU A 138 12.20 8.70 -6.92
CA GLU A 138 10.83 8.82 -6.49
C GLU A 138 10.50 7.73 -5.48
N THR A 139 9.65 8.06 -4.52
CA THR A 139 8.93 7.06 -3.74
C THR A 139 7.46 7.13 -4.09
N ARG A 140 6.84 5.96 -4.22
CA ARG A 140 5.43 5.82 -4.58
C ARG A 140 4.69 5.12 -3.45
N LEU A 141 3.61 5.74 -3.00
CA LEU A 141 2.67 5.19 -2.04
C LEU A 141 1.36 4.93 -2.78
N CYS A 142 0.88 3.68 -2.74
CA CYS A 142 -0.23 3.25 -3.56
C CYS A 142 -1.36 2.62 -2.74
N VAL A 143 -2.60 2.87 -3.15
CA VAL A 143 -3.80 2.15 -2.73
C VAL A 143 -4.33 1.37 -3.93
N ARG A 144 -4.32 0.04 -3.83
CA ARG A 144 -4.74 -0.89 -4.89
C ARG A 144 -6.24 -1.11 -4.79
N THR A 145 -6.94 -0.98 -5.91
CA THR A 145 -8.39 -1.25 -5.99
C THR A 145 -8.73 -2.32 -7.03
N ARG A 146 -9.86 -3.03 -6.83
CA ARG A 146 -10.33 -4.17 -7.63
C ARG A 146 -10.85 -3.77 -9.02
N ASN A 147 -11.53 -2.62 -9.13
CA ASN A 147 -12.24 -2.23 -10.34
C ASN A 147 -11.95 -0.77 -10.73
N ALA A 148 -11.23 -0.59 -11.84
CA ALA A 148 -10.87 0.73 -12.35
C ALA A 148 -12.02 1.48 -13.05
N ASP A 149 -13.07 0.80 -13.50
CA ASP A 149 -14.13 1.40 -14.33
C ASP A 149 -15.25 2.08 -13.50
N SER A 150 -15.27 1.84 -12.18
CA SER A 150 -16.19 2.54 -11.28
C SER A 150 -15.64 3.92 -10.90
N GLU A 151 -15.80 4.92 -11.78
CA GLU A 151 -15.30 6.28 -11.55
C GLU A 151 -15.74 6.86 -10.20
N ALA A 152 -17.03 6.76 -9.87
CA ALA A 152 -17.55 7.30 -8.61
C ALA A 152 -16.90 6.67 -7.37
N THR A 153 -16.65 5.35 -7.40
CA THR A 153 -15.91 4.66 -6.34
C THR A 153 -14.46 5.10 -6.32
N GLN A 154 -13.78 5.18 -7.47
CA GLN A 154 -12.37 5.59 -7.50
C GLN A 154 -12.18 7.01 -7.00
N ILE A 155 -13.00 7.97 -7.42
CA ILE A 155 -12.91 9.36 -6.94
C ILE A 155 -13.10 9.44 -5.43
N ARG A 156 -14.09 8.72 -4.88
CA ARG A 156 -14.33 8.66 -3.43
C ARG A 156 -13.13 8.08 -2.67
N ILE A 157 -12.57 6.96 -3.16
CA ILE A 157 -11.37 6.35 -2.56
C ILE A 157 -10.17 7.30 -2.63
N GLY A 158 -9.97 7.98 -3.75
CA GLY A 158 -8.87 8.95 -3.91
C GLY A 158 -8.99 10.14 -2.95
N GLN A 159 -10.20 10.68 -2.78
CA GLN A 159 -10.48 11.75 -1.83
C GLN A 159 -10.24 11.30 -0.39
N LYS A 160 -10.72 10.10 -0.03
CA LYS A 160 -10.47 9.51 1.29
C LYS A 160 -9.00 9.25 1.53
N PHE A 161 -8.27 8.73 0.56
CA PHE A 161 -6.84 8.53 0.67
C PHE A 161 -6.12 9.86 0.95
N ARG A 162 -6.45 10.92 0.22
CA ARG A 162 -5.93 12.27 0.49
C ARG A 162 -6.25 12.76 1.90
N GLU A 163 -7.49 12.58 2.35
CA GLU A 163 -7.99 13.00 3.66
C GLU A 163 -7.29 12.25 4.81
N VAL A 164 -7.36 10.92 4.84
CA VAL A 164 -6.87 10.10 5.96
C VAL A 164 -5.35 10.15 6.11
N CYS A 165 -4.64 10.30 4.98
CA CYS A 165 -3.19 10.45 4.96
C CYS A 165 -2.72 11.90 5.11
N ASP A 166 -3.63 12.87 5.18
CA ASP A 166 -3.30 14.31 5.24
C ASP A 166 -2.30 14.70 4.13
N ILE A 167 -2.60 14.29 2.91
CA ILE A 167 -1.76 14.53 1.73
C ILE A 167 -2.00 15.97 1.24
N PRO A 168 -0.98 16.83 1.22
CA PRO A 168 -1.12 18.20 0.74
C PRO A 168 -1.68 18.28 -0.68
N SER A 169 -2.62 19.19 -0.92
CA SER A 169 -3.32 19.36 -2.21
C SER A 169 -2.40 19.65 -3.41
N TYR A 170 -1.20 20.19 -3.17
CA TYR A 170 -0.22 20.44 -4.22
C TYR A 170 0.48 19.17 -4.72
N LEU A 171 0.47 18.08 -3.95
CA LEU A 171 1.03 16.81 -4.38
C LEU A 171 0.04 16.07 -5.28
N PRO A 172 0.48 15.59 -6.46
CA PRO A 172 -0.39 14.87 -7.36
C PRO A 172 -0.76 13.51 -6.77
N LEU A 173 -2.06 13.21 -6.75
CA LEU A 173 -2.60 11.90 -6.48
C LEU A 173 -3.35 11.45 -7.73
N GLU A 174 -2.90 10.34 -8.32
CA GLU A 174 -3.30 9.92 -9.67
C GLU A 174 -3.75 8.46 -9.67
N TYR A 175 -4.83 8.15 -10.36
CA TYR A 175 -5.26 6.77 -10.56
C TYR A 175 -4.77 6.21 -11.89
N LYS A 176 -4.14 5.03 -11.86
CA LYS A 176 -3.50 4.39 -13.02
C LYS A 176 -3.79 2.89 -13.06
N ARG A 177 -3.97 2.34 -14.27
CA ARG A 177 -4.00 0.89 -14.48
C ARG A 177 -2.58 0.30 -14.50
N PRO A 178 -2.37 -0.97 -14.09
CA PRO A 178 -1.03 -1.56 -13.95
C PRO A 178 -0.15 -1.49 -15.22
N ASN A 179 -0.76 -1.67 -16.39
CA ASN A 179 -0.10 -1.72 -17.71
C ASN A 179 -0.15 -0.40 -18.50
N ALA A 180 -0.78 0.64 -17.97
CA ALA A 180 -0.95 1.94 -18.63
C ALA A 180 -0.50 3.08 -17.70
N ARG A 181 0.68 2.97 -17.07
CA ARG A 181 1.16 3.94 -16.06
C ARG A 181 1.30 5.39 -16.57
N LYS A 182 1.31 5.60 -17.89
CA LYS A 182 1.35 6.95 -18.49
C LYS A 182 -0.05 7.55 -18.67
N ASP A 183 -1.09 6.74 -18.62
CA ASP A 183 -2.47 7.15 -18.83
C ASP A 183 -3.13 7.31 -17.47
N VAL A 184 -3.10 8.54 -16.96
CA VAL A 184 -3.81 8.92 -15.73
C VAL A 184 -5.30 8.91 -16.02
N LEU A 185 -6.03 8.03 -15.35
CA LEU A 185 -7.47 7.89 -15.54
C LEU A 185 -8.24 8.89 -14.67
N TYR A 186 -7.83 9.04 -13.40
CA TYR A 186 -8.47 9.94 -12.43
C TYR A 186 -7.44 10.73 -11.61
N ARG A 187 -7.88 11.85 -11.02
CA ARG A 187 -7.11 12.69 -10.08
C ARG A 187 -7.97 13.05 -8.88
N ALA A 188 -7.37 13.10 -7.70
CA ALA A 188 -8.04 13.44 -6.44
C ALA A 188 -7.16 14.35 -5.57
#